data_AF-A0A8D0H9N4-F1
#
_entry.id   AF-A0A8D0H9N4-F1
#
_cell.length_a   1.000
_cell.length_b   1.000
_cell.length_c   1.000
_cell.angle_alpha   90.00
_cell.angle_beta   90.00
_cell.angle_gamma   90.00
#
_symmetry.space_group_name_H-M   'P 1'
#
loop_
_entity.id
_entity.type
_entity.pdbx_description
1 polymer ?
#
loop_
_entity_poly.entity_id
_entity_poly.type
_entity_poly.pdbx_seq_one_letter_code
_entity_poly.pdbx_strand_id
1 'polypeptide(L)'
;MEHLQREILHIFPNANRQESFASILAYKVPKEDVHSLAHSFSKLEEAKHAFNIEEYSFSQATLEQVFVELAKEQEEEDNGFGTLNNTLWWERSQEDRVVF
;
A
#
# COMPACT_ATOMS: atom_id res chain seq x y z
N MET A 1 -13.36 -14.39 -6.54
CA MET A 1 -12.14 -13.60 -6.25
C MET A 1 -11.84 -12.56 -7.32
N GLU A 2 -11.87 -12.88 -8.62
CA GLU A 2 -11.58 -11.90 -9.69
C GLU A 2 -12.54 -10.69 -9.71
N HIS A 3 -13.83 -10.91 -9.42
CA HIS A 3 -14.80 -9.79 -9.32
C HIS A 3 -14.49 -8.86 -8.15
N LEU A 4 -14.12 -9.41 -6.99
CA LEU A 4 -13.71 -8.62 -5.84
C LEU A 4 -12.44 -7.83 -6.14
N GLN A 5 -11.46 -8.44 -6.81
CA GLN A 5 -10.26 -7.72 -7.25
C GLN A 5 -10.60 -6.53 -8.16
N ARG A 6 -11.52 -6.71 -9.12
CA ARG A 6 -11.98 -5.61 -9.96
C ARG A 6 -12.68 -4.52 -9.16
N GLU A 7 -13.48 -4.88 -8.17
CA GLU A 7 -14.12 -3.90 -7.28
C GLU A 7 -13.08 -3.10 -6.48
N ILE A 8 -12.08 -3.78 -5.90
CA ILE A 8 -11.00 -3.10 -5.18
C ILE A 8 -10.23 -2.15 -6.09
N LEU A 9 -9.92 -2.56 -7.33
CA LEU A 9 -9.28 -1.68 -8.32
C LEU A 9 -10.21 -0.59 -8.86
N HIS A 10 -11.52 -0.71 -8.69
CA HIS A 10 -12.45 0.38 -8.99
C HIS A 10 -12.46 1.43 -7.87
N ILE A 11 -12.40 0.98 -6.61
CA ILE A 11 -12.33 1.85 -5.43
C ILE A 11 -10.96 2.53 -5.33
N PHE A 12 -9.89 1.80 -5.61
CA PHE A 12 -8.49 2.22 -5.51
C PHE A 12 -7.74 1.84 -6.81
N PRO A 13 -7.76 2.71 -7.83
CA PRO A 13 -7.25 2.40 -9.18
C PRO A 13 -5.81 1.93 -9.26
N ASN A 14 -4.95 2.44 -8.39
CA ASN A 14 -3.53 2.18 -8.35
C ASN A 14 -3.15 1.20 -7.22
N ALA A 15 -4.12 0.52 -6.60
CA ALA A 15 -3.86 -0.47 -5.57
C ALA A 15 -3.05 -1.65 -6.12
N ASN A 16 -1.95 -1.97 -5.44
CA ASN A 16 -1.06 -3.06 -5.81
C ASN A 16 -1.35 -4.29 -4.95
N ARG A 17 -1.76 -5.39 -5.57
CA ARG A 17 -2.03 -6.66 -4.87
C ARG A 17 -0.73 -7.25 -4.34
N GLN A 18 -0.68 -7.48 -3.04
CA GLN A 18 0.43 -8.14 -2.37
C GLN A 18 0.22 -9.66 -2.39
N GLU A 19 1.13 -10.40 -1.77
CA GLU A 19 0.94 -11.83 -1.54
C GLU A 19 -0.40 -12.10 -0.82
N SER A 20 -1.14 -13.06 -1.34
CA SER A 20 -2.40 -13.53 -0.73
C SER A 20 -2.16 -14.82 0.03
N PHE A 21 -2.72 -14.91 1.23
CA PHE A 21 -2.68 -16.13 2.03
C PHE A 21 -4.09 -16.67 2.21
N ALA A 22 -4.32 -17.92 1.81
CA ALA A 22 -5.64 -18.57 1.86
C ALA A 22 -6.74 -17.72 1.20
N SER A 23 -7.76 -17.30 1.96
CA SER A 23 -8.88 -16.47 1.51
C SER A 23 -8.63 -14.97 1.67
N ILE A 24 -7.46 -14.55 2.15
CA ILE A 24 -7.13 -13.15 2.42
C ILE A 24 -6.50 -12.51 1.18
N LEU A 25 -7.04 -11.36 0.78
CA LEU A 25 -6.44 -10.49 -0.23
C LEU A 25 -5.85 -9.25 0.46
N ALA A 26 -4.56 -9.04 0.26
CA ALA A 26 -3.86 -7.85 0.76
C ALA A 26 -3.52 -6.91 -0.41
N TYR A 27 -3.71 -5.61 -0.19
CA TYR A 27 -3.41 -4.57 -1.17
C TYR A 27 -2.63 -3.44 -0.51
N LYS A 28 -1.57 -2.97 -1.18
CA LYS A 28 -0.96 -1.66 -0.90
C LYS A 28 -1.73 -0.61 -1.70
N VAL A 29 -2.34 0.35 -1.01
CA VAL A 29 -3.11 1.42 -1.61
C VAL A 29 -2.30 2.72 -1.58
N PRO A 30 -2.03 3.36 -2.72
CA PRO A 30 -1.35 4.65 -2.76
C PRO A 30 -2.18 5.74 -2.06
N LYS A 31 -1.50 6.68 -1.39
CA LYS A 31 -2.18 7.74 -0.60
C LYS A 31 -3.05 8.63 -1.50
N GLU A 32 -2.64 8.84 -2.74
CA GLU A 32 -3.35 9.59 -3.77
C GLU A 32 -4.72 9.01 -4.13
N ASP A 33 -4.91 7.69 -3.98
CA ASP A 33 -6.20 7.03 -4.19
C ASP A 33 -7.13 7.16 -2.97
N VAL A 34 -6.60 7.62 -1.83
CA VAL A 34 -7.33 7.74 -0.56
C VAL A 34 -7.68 9.20 -0.29
N HIS A 35 -8.75 9.68 -0.92
CA HIS A 35 -9.20 11.07 -0.73
C HIS A 35 -9.83 11.33 0.65
N SER A 36 -10.57 10.36 1.20
CA SER A 36 -11.25 10.48 2.49
C SER A 36 -11.44 9.10 3.10
N LEU A 37 -11.03 8.93 4.36
CA LEU A 37 -11.27 7.67 5.10
C LEU A 37 -12.77 7.34 5.17
N ALA A 38 -13.64 8.33 5.40
CA ALA A 38 -15.07 8.10 5.43
C ALA A 38 -15.60 7.55 4.08
N HIS A 39 -15.09 8.08 2.97
CA HIS A 39 -15.44 7.59 1.64
C HIS A 39 -14.91 6.18 1.39
N SER A 40 -13.64 5.93 1.73
CA SER A 40 -13.00 4.62 1.59
C SER A 40 -13.72 3.55 2.41
N PHE A 41 -14.02 3.82 3.68
CA PHE A 41 -14.76 2.88 4.54
C PHE A 41 -16.18 2.66 4.03
N SER A 42 -16.88 3.69 3.53
CA SER A 42 -18.20 3.52 2.92
C SER A 42 -18.15 2.57 1.71
N LYS A 43 -17.17 2.75 0.82
CA LYS A 43 -16.99 1.92 -0.38
C LYS A 43 -16.60 0.48 -0.04
N LEU A 44 -15.71 0.30 0.93
CA LEU A 44 -15.31 -1.02 1.42
C LEU A 44 -16.48 -1.76 2.09
N GLU A 45 -17.36 -1.06 2.81
CA GLU A 45 -18.55 -1.67 3.41
C GLU A 45 -19.57 -2.11 2.34
N GLU A 46 -19.79 -1.29 1.31
CA GLU A 46 -20.60 -1.67 0.13
C GLU A 46 -20.05 -2.96 -0.52
N ALA A 47 -18.74 -3.02 -0.75
CA ALA A 47 -18.07 -4.20 -1.30
C ALA A 47 -18.17 -5.41 -0.37
N LYS A 48 -18.02 -5.22 0.95
CA LYS A 48 -18.18 -6.29 1.95
C LYS A 48 -19.53 -6.98 1.82
N HIS A 49 -20.62 -6.21 1.75
CA HIS A 49 -21.96 -6.74 1.58
C HIS A 49 -22.17 -7.40 0.20
N ALA A 50 -21.69 -6.78 -0.89
CA ALA A 50 -21.87 -7.29 -2.24
C ALA A 50 -21.12 -8.60 -2.51
N PHE A 51 -19.95 -8.78 -1.91
CA PHE A 51 -19.07 -9.94 -2.13
C PHE A 51 -19.04 -10.92 -0.94
N ASN A 52 -19.85 -10.68 0.09
CA ASN A 52 -19.96 -11.50 1.30
C ASN A 52 -18.59 -11.71 1.99
N ILE A 53 -17.84 -10.63 2.15
CA ILE A 53 -16.55 -10.61 2.85
C ILE A 53 -16.82 -10.65 4.35
N GLU A 54 -16.14 -11.55 5.08
CA GLU A 54 -16.30 -11.69 6.53
C GLU A 54 -15.83 -10.43 7.26
N GLU A 55 -14.61 -10.00 6.96
CA GLU A 55 -14.00 -8.81 7.53
C GLU A 55 -13.00 -8.17 6.55
N TYR A 56 -12.74 -6.88 6.75
CA TYR A 56 -11.65 -6.17 6.10
C TYR A 56 -10.93 -5.31 7.14
N SER A 57 -9.67 -5.02 6.86
CA SER A 57 -8.88 -4.03 7.59
C SER A 57 -8.32 -3.02 6.61
N PHE A 58 -8.34 -1.75 6.99
CA PHE A 58 -7.72 -0.67 6.24
C PHE A 58 -6.90 0.19 7.19
N SER A 59 -5.59 0.19 6.99
CA SER A 59 -4.62 0.80 7.89
C SER A 59 -3.49 1.46 7.12
N GLN A 60 -2.90 2.49 7.73
CA GLN A 60 -1.63 3.05 7.26
C GLN A 60 -0.48 2.11 7.64
N ALA A 61 0.57 2.08 6.82
CA ALA A 61 1.80 1.36 7.15
C ALA A 61 2.45 1.95 8.41
N THR A 62 3.00 1.09 9.27
CA THR A 62 3.77 1.53 10.44
C THR A 62 5.21 1.90 10.04
N LEU A 63 5.90 2.65 10.90
CA LEU A 63 7.32 2.97 10.66
C LEU A 63 8.19 1.72 10.58
N GLU A 64 7.89 0.69 11.38
CA GLU A 64 8.59 -0.59 11.33
C GLU A 64 8.38 -1.28 9.99
N GLN A 65 7.15 -1.25 9.45
CA GLN A 65 6.86 -1.81 8.13
C GLN A 65 7.56 -1.03 7.01
N VAL A 66 7.55 0.30 7.07
CA VAL A 66 8.29 1.16 6.14
C VAL A 66 9.79 0.85 6.20
N PHE A 67 10.34 0.72 7.41
CA PHE A 67 11.76 0.39 7.59
C PHE A 67 12.12 -0.97 6.98
N VAL A 68 11.31 -2.01 7.22
CA VAL A 68 11.51 -3.34 6.63
C VAL A 68 11.44 -3.30 5.11
N GLU A 69 10.50 -2.55 4.53
CA GLU A 69 10.39 -2.42 3.07
C GLU A 69 11.63 -1.74 2.49
N LEU A 70 12.08 -0.63 3.08
CA LEU A 70 13.28 0.08 2.65
C LEU A 70 14.55 -0.79 2.75
N ALA A 71 14.64 -1.65 3.78
CA ALA A 71 15.75 -2.59 3.91
C ALA A 71 15.72 -3.67 2.81
N LYS A 72 14.54 -4.18 2.45
CA LYS A 72 14.39 -5.14 1.35
C LYS A 72 14.75 -4.52 0.00
N GLU A 73 14.29 -3.29 -0.26
CA GLU A 73 14.66 -2.55 -1.48
C GLU A 73 16.19 -2.40 -1.59
N GLN A 74 16.88 -2.14 -0.47
CA GLN A 74 18.36 -2.09 -0.44
C GLN A 74 19.01 -3.45 -0.73
N GLU A 75 18.50 -4.55 -0.19
CA GLU A 75 19.02 -5.90 -0.49
C GLU A 75 18.82 -6.29 -1.97
N GLU A 76 17.72 -5.83 -2.57
CA GLU A 76 17.45 -6.00 -4.01
C GLU A 76 18.38 -5.13 -4.88
N GLU A 77 18.68 -3.89 -4.45
CA GLU A 77 19.57 -2.95 -5.14
C GLU A 77 21.07 -3.28 -4.98
N ASP A 78 21.52 -3.79 -3.83
CA ASP A 78 22.93 -4.07 -3.54
C ASP A 78 23.48 -5.31 -4.31
N ASN A 79 22.61 -6.01 -5.04
CA ASN A 79 23.01 -6.94 -6.10
C ASN A 79 23.57 -6.21 -7.35
N GLY A 80 23.58 -4.87 -7.36
CA GLY A 80 24.07 -4.01 -8.43
C GLY A 80 24.97 -2.86 -7.92
N PHE A 81 26.17 -3.18 -7.45
CA PHE A 81 27.31 -2.25 -7.31
C PHE A 81 27.15 -1.08 -6.29
N GLY A 82 27.55 -1.33 -5.04
CA GLY A 82 28.69 -0.64 -4.40
C GLY A 82 28.59 0.87 -4.12
N THR A 83 28.15 1.21 -2.90
CA THR A 83 28.67 2.27 -2.00
C THR A 83 28.80 3.74 -2.45
N LEU A 84 28.32 4.66 -1.57
CA LEU A 84 28.72 6.08 -1.37
C LEU A 84 27.83 7.23 -1.92
N ASN A 85 26.52 7.08 -2.00
CA ASN A 85 25.65 8.25 -2.31
C ASN A 85 24.34 8.32 -1.52
N ASN A 86 24.17 7.46 -0.52
CA ASN A 86 23.12 7.60 0.49
C ASN A 86 23.47 8.74 1.46
N THR A 87 23.64 9.98 1.00
CA THR A 87 23.48 11.17 1.87
C THR A 87 22.77 12.34 1.18
N LEU A 88 22.63 12.30 -0.15
CA LEU A 88 22.10 13.42 -0.92
C LEU A 88 20.70 13.21 -1.50
N TRP A 89 20.14 12.00 -1.45
CA TRP A 89 18.81 11.73 -2.02
C TRP A 89 17.65 12.12 -1.09
N TRP A 90 17.86 12.10 0.22
CA TRP A 90 16.81 12.44 1.19
C TRP A 90 16.52 13.93 1.29
N GLU A 91 17.50 14.80 1.04
CA GLU A 91 17.26 16.25 1.14
C GLU A 91 16.41 16.78 -0.02
N ARG A 92 16.39 16.09 -1.17
CA ARG A 92 15.59 16.49 -2.34
C ARG A 92 14.14 15.98 -2.34
N SER A 93 13.79 15.02 -1.48
CA SER A 93 12.46 14.37 -1.53
C SER A 93 11.54 14.77 -0.36
N GLN A 94 12.01 15.65 0.53
CA GLN A 94 11.28 16.04 1.76
C GLN A 94 10.37 17.27 1.59
N GLU A 95 10.33 17.92 0.43
CA GLU A 95 9.47 19.10 0.23
C GLU A 95 7.97 18.77 0.06
N ASP A 96 7.61 17.52 -0.28
CA ASP A 96 6.23 17.19 -0.68
C ASP A 96 5.55 16.07 0.12
N ARG A 97 6.10 15.69 1.27
CA ARG A 97 5.47 14.64 2.10
C ARG A 97 5.23 15.13 3.51
N VAL A 98 4.02 15.65 3.72
CA VAL A 98 3.42 15.80 5.05
C VAL A 98 3.41 14.42 5.72
N VAL A 99 4.27 14.28 6.73
CA VAL A 99 4.38 13.12 7.62
C VAL A 99 3.25 13.19 8.66
N PHE A 100 2.47 12.12 8.76
CA PHE A 100 1.84 11.67 10.00
C PHE A 100 2.33 10.25 10.26
#